data_AF-A0A2N0QLI3-F1
#
_entry.id   AF-A0A2N0QLI3-F1
#
_cell.length_a   1.000
_cell.length_b   1.000
_cell.length_c   1.000
_cell.angle_alpha   90.00
_cell.angle_beta   90.00
_cell.angle_gamma   90.00
#
_symmetry.space_group_name_H-M   'P 1'
#
loop_
_entity.id
_entity.type
_entity.pdbx_description
1 polymer ?
#
loop_
_entity_poly.entity_id
_entity_poly.type
_entity_poly.pdbx_seq_one_letter_code
_entity_poly.pdbx_strand_id
1 'polypeptide(L)'
;MKTYIIQHVPFETPGILENLSNYEIIKMFEKYTFPNVEEVDLLIVLGGPMGAYDPYNWLKEEKAFIKNVINQNKPVLGICLGAQLIAE
;
A
#
# COMPACT_ATOMS: atom_id res chain seq x y z
N MET A 1 -7.73 -12.97 8.15
CA MET A 1 -6.54 -12.26 7.69
C MET A 1 -6.74 -11.86 6.23
N LYS A 2 -7.37 -10.72 5.98
CA LYS A 2 -7.45 -10.09 4.67
C LYS A 2 -6.27 -9.14 4.50
N THR A 3 -5.42 -9.43 3.53
CA THR A 3 -4.25 -8.59 3.19
C THR A 3 -4.62 -7.61 2.07
N TYR A 4 -4.21 -6.35 2.18
CA TYR A 4 -4.28 -5.42 1.06
C TYR A 4 -2.87 -5.09 0.58
N ILE A 5 -2.67 -5.10 -0.73
CA ILE A 5 -1.39 -4.82 -1.38
C ILE A 5 -1.53 -3.59 -2.26
N ILE A 6 -0.82 -2.51 -1.96
CA ILE A 6 -0.78 -1.31 -2.80
C ILE A 6 0.29 -1.48 -3.86
N GLN A 7 -0.09 -1.34 -5.14
CA GLN A 7 0.78 -1.44 -6.30
C GLN A 7 0.81 -0.12 -7.08
N HIS A 8 2.00 0.45 -7.26
CA HIS A 8 2.16 1.78 -7.86
C HIS A 8 2.26 1.78 -9.38
N VAL A 9 2.79 0.71 -9.98
CA VAL A 9 3.01 0.58 -11.44
C VAL A 9 2.75 -0.84 -11.92
N PRO A 10 2.37 -1.06 -13.20
CA PRO A 10 1.98 -2.39 -13.70
C PRO A 10 3.07 -3.46 -13.63
N PHE A 11 4.35 -3.06 -13.68
CA PHE A 11 5.49 -3.97 -13.77
C PHE A 11 6.14 -4.30 -12.41
N GLU A 12 5.77 -3.61 -11.33
CA GLU A 12 6.17 -3.99 -9.97
C GLU A 12 5.05 -4.81 -9.31
N THR A 13 4.96 -6.08 -9.69
CA THR A 13 3.93 -7.00 -9.20
C THR A 13 4.25 -7.51 -7.78
N PRO A 14 3.29 -8.12 -7.06
CA PRO A 14 3.55 -8.65 -5.72
C PRO A 14 4.56 -9.80 -5.65
N GLY A 15 4.88 -10.45 -6.78
CA GLY A 15 5.86 -11.53 -6.84
C GLY A 15 5.50 -12.70 -5.92
N ILE A 16 6.41 -13.08 -5.01
CA ILE A 16 6.16 -14.20 -4.08
C ILE A 16 4.93 -14.00 -3.17
N LEU A 17 4.50 -12.74 -2.97
CA LEU A 17 3.33 -12.40 -2.17
C LEU A 17 2.02 -12.85 -2.83
N GLU A 18 2.02 -13.19 -4.12
CA GLU A 18 0.87 -13.80 -4.80
C GLU A 18 0.51 -15.18 -4.22
N ASN A 19 1.40 -15.80 -3.43
CA ASN A 19 1.12 -17.04 -2.70
C ASN A 19 0.30 -16.83 -1.41
N LEU A 20 -0.01 -15.59 -1.04
CA LEU A 20 -0.89 -15.31 0.10
C LEU A 20 -2.31 -15.83 -0.17
N SER A 21 -2.93 -16.42 0.85
CA SER A 21 -4.23 -17.11 0.69
C SER A 21 -5.43 -16.17 0.57
N ASN A 22 -5.33 -14.92 1.04
CA ASN A 22 -6.41 -13.94 1.00
C ASN A 22 -5.84 -12.52 0.91
N TYR A 23 -5.74 -12.01 -0.31
CA TYR A 23 -5.26 -10.65 -0.57
C TYR A 23 -6.09 -9.93 -1.64
N GLU A 24 -6.05 -8.61 -1.61
CA GLU A 24 -6.62 -7.72 -2.62
C GLU A 24 -5.56 -6.71 -3.05
N ILE A 25 -5.40 -6.49 -4.37
CA ILE A 25 -4.44 -5.52 -4.91
C ILE A 25 -5.17 -4.21 -5.21
N ILE A 26 -4.66 -3.13 -4.62
CA ILE A 26 -5.04 -1.75 -4.93
C ILE A 26 -4.03 -1.22 -5.96
N LYS A 27 -4.45 -1.14 -7.22
CA LYS A 27 -3.62 -0.62 -8.31
C LYS A 27 -3.78 0.89 -8.43
N MET A 28 -2.78 1.64 -7.98
CA MET A 28 -2.80 3.11 -7.93
C MET A 28 -2.79 3.77 -9.32
N PHE A 29 -2.48 3.01 -10.37
CA PHE A 29 -2.49 3.44 -11.77
C PHE A 29 -3.82 3.16 -12.49
N GLU A 30 -4.81 2.61 -11.80
CA GLU A 30 -6.19 2.45 -12.27
C GLU A 30 -7.13 3.30 -11.38
N LYS A 31 -8.45 3.21 -11.59
CA LYS A 31 -9.40 3.77 -10.64
C LYS A 31 -9.40 2.92 -9.37
N TYR A 32 -9.06 3.51 -8.22
CA TYR A 32 -8.96 2.81 -6.95
C TYR A 32 -9.87 3.42 -5.88
N THR A 33 -10.12 2.62 -4.84
CA THR A 33 -10.73 3.04 -3.57
C THR A 33 -9.99 2.32 -2.45
N PHE A 34 -9.61 3.03 -1.39
CA PHE A 34 -9.07 2.39 -0.20
C PHE A 34 -10.19 1.69 0.59
N PRO A 35 -9.95 0.48 1.14
CA PRO A 35 -10.93 -0.19 1.99
C PRO A 35 -11.10 0.58 3.31
N ASN A 36 -12.15 0.23 4.06
CA ASN A 36 -12.21 0.63 5.45
C ASN A 36 -11.02 0.03 6.20
N VAL A 37 -10.38 0.83 7.06
CA VAL A 37 -9.18 0.38 7.77
C VAL A 37 -9.48 -0.85 8.62
N GLU A 38 -10.70 -0.96 9.16
CA GLU A 38 -11.19 -2.10 9.95
C GLU A 38 -11.09 -3.43 9.19
N GLU A 39 -11.23 -3.43 7.86
CA GLU A 39 -11.15 -4.62 7.00
C GLU A 39 -9.71 -5.11 6.76
N VAL A 40 -8.71 -4.26 7.05
CA VAL A 40 -7.30 -4.53 6.77
C VAL A 40 -6.67 -5.33 7.92
N ASP A 41 -6.36 -6.61 7.72
CA ASP A 41 -5.59 -7.37 8.73
C ASP A 41 -4.07 -7.22 8.53
N LEU A 42 -3.63 -6.94 7.31
CA LEU A 42 -2.24 -6.65 6.93
C LEU A 42 -2.24 -5.69 5.73
N LEU A 43 -1.43 -4.65 5.78
CA LEU A 43 -1.15 -3.79 4.62
C LEU A 43 0.26 -4.05 4.10
N ILE A 44 0.39 -4.27 2.80
CA ILE A 44 1.68 -4.33 2.10
C ILE A 44 1.72 -3.18 1.09
N VAL A 45 2.78 -2.40 1.09
CA VAL A 45 2.98 -1.27 0.17
C VAL A 45 4.21 -1.57 -0.69
N LEU A 46 3.99 -1.80 -1.99
CA LEU A 46 5.05 -2.17 -2.91
C LEU A 46 5.96 -0.99 -3.28
N GLY A 47 6.98 -1.28 -4.09
CA GLY A 47 7.83 -0.26 -4.68
C GLY A 47 7.13 0.52 -5.79
N GLY A 48 7.83 1.51 -6.32
CA GLY A 48 7.44 2.31 -7.46
C GLY A 48 8.60 3.24 -7.87
N PRO A 49 8.58 3.76 -9.11
CA PRO A 49 9.61 4.67 -9.61
C PRO A 49 9.52 6.10 -9.06
N MET A 50 8.49 6.40 -8.25
CA MET A 50 8.24 7.71 -7.65
C MET A 50 9.13 7.94 -6.44
N GLY A 51 9.38 9.21 -6.11
CA GLY A 51 9.90 9.62 -4.83
C GLY A 51 8.79 9.83 -3.79
N ALA A 52 9.07 9.52 -2.52
CA ALA A 52 8.12 9.76 -1.43
C ALA A 52 7.68 11.23 -1.26
N TYR A 53 8.43 12.19 -1.83
CA TYR A 53 8.15 13.62 -1.80
C TYR A 53 7.65 14.20 -3.12
N ASP A 54 7.39 13.35 -4.11
CA ASP A 54 6.89 13.83 -5.41
C ASP A 54 5.52 14.52 -5.26
N PRO A 55 5.20 15.49 -6.12
CA PRO A 55 4.03 16.34 -5.98
C PRO A 55 2.73 15.69 -6.47
N TYR A 56 2.57 14.38 -6.27
CA TYR A 56 1.36 13.66 -6.66
C TYR A 56 0.29 13.72 -5.58
N ASN A 57 -0.95 14.03 -5.95
CA ASN A 57 -2.06 14.11 -4.99
C ASN A 57 -2.36 12.76 -4.33
N TRP A 58 -2.28 11.66 -5.09
CA TRP A 58 -2.53 10.31 -4.57
C TRP A 58 -1.51 9.89 -3.51
N LEU A 59 -0.27 10.42 -3.53
CA LEU A 59 0.72 10.15 -2.47
C LEU A 59 0.26 10.69 -1.11
N LYS A 60 -0.44 11.83 -1.08
CA LYS A 60 -0.97 12.38 0.17
C LYS A 60 -2.09 11.50 0.73
N GLU A 61 -2.96 11.01 -0.15
CA GLU A 61 -4.05 10.10 0.20
C GLU A 61 -3.51 8.76 0.71
N GLU A 62 -2.50 8.22 0.04
CA GLU A 62 -1.86 6.96 0.42
C GLU A 62 -1.13 7.08 1.77
N LYS A 63 -0.33 8.14 1.98
CA LYS A 63 0.31 8.39 3.28
C LYS A 63 -0.72 8.49 4.41
N ALA A 64 -1.84 9.18 4.17
CA ALA A 64 -2.92 9.27 5.15
C ALA A 64 -3.56 7.90 5.45
N PHE A 65 -3.76 7.06 4.43
CA PHE A 65 -4.27 5.70 4.59
C PHE A 65 -3.30 4.81 5.39
N ILE A 66 -2.01 4.79 5.01
CA ILE A 66 -0.95 4.06 5.73
C ILE A 66 -0.92 4.48 7.20
N LYS A 67 -0.93 5.79 7.47
CA LYS A 67 -0.94 6.34 8.83
C LYS A 67 -2.16 5.88 9.63
N ASN A 68 -3.34 5.84 9.02
CA ASN A 68 -4.54 5.35 9.69
C ASN A 68 -4.46 3.86 10.03
N VAL A 69 -3.90 3.04 9.15
CA VAL A 69 -3.66 1.60 9.40
C VAL A 69 -2.69 1.42 10.58
N ILE A 70 -1.59 2.16 10.60
CA ILE A 70 -0.61 2.14 11.71
C ILE A 70 -1.26 2.59 13.03
N ASN A 71 -2.05 3.67 13.02
CA ASN A 71 -2.72 4.18 14.21
C ASN A 71 -3.75 3.19 14.80
N GLN A 72 -4.26 2.27 13.98
CA GLN A 72 -5.11 1.16 14.45
C GLN A 72 -4.31 -0.07 14.92
N ASN A 73 -2.99 0.05 15.10
CA ASN A 73 -2.07 -1.04 15.46
C ASN A 73 -2.11 -2.25 14.51
N LYS A 74 -2.43 -2.02 13.24
CA LYS A 74 -2.41 -3.06 12.20
C LYS A 74 -1.01 -3.15 11.59
N PRO A 75 -0.52 -4.36 11.27
CA PRO A 75 0.81 -4.54 10.70
C PRO A 75 0.89 -3.95 9.29
N VAL A 76 2.01 -3.28 9.00
CA VAL A 76 2.32 -2.72 7.68
C VAL A 76 3.72 -3.17 7.24
N LEU A 77 3.84 -3.66 6.00
CA LEU A 77 5.10 -3.98 5.36
C LEU A 77 5.32 -3.03 4.17
N GLY A 78 6.40 -2.25 4.20
CA GLY A 78 6.79 -1.38 3.09
C GLY A 78 8.00 -1.94 2.34
N ILE A 79 7.97 -1.89 1.01
CA ILE A 79 9.05 -2.35 0.13
C ILE A 79 9.49 -1.18 -0.75
N CYS A 80 10.79 -0.84 -0.72
CA CYS A 80 11.35 0.28 -1.50
C CYS A 80 10.60 1.59 -1.23
N LEU A 81 9.86 2.14 -2.21
CA LEU A 81 8.99 3.30 -2.04
C LEU A 81 8.05 3.13 -0.85
N GLY A 82 7.41 1.96 -0.71
CA GLY A 82 6.50 1.71 0.42
C GLY A 82 7.16 1.86 1.79
N ALA A 83 8.45 1.52 1.92
CA ALA A 83 9.18 1.74 3.17
C ALA A 83 9.45 3.23 3.43
N GLN A 84 9.68 4.02 2.37
CA GLN A 84 9.81 5.47 2.49
C GLN A 84 8.48 6.12 2.88
N LEU A 85 7.35 5.65 2.34
CA LEU A 85 6.02 6.16 2.67
C LEU A 85 5.61 5.88 4.13
N ILE A 86 6.07 4.76 4.70
CA ILE A 86 5.83 4.43 6.13
C ILE A 86 6.61 5.37 7.07
N ALA A 87 7.75 5.90 6.62
CA ALA A 87 8.60 6.77 7.43
C ALA A 87 8.07 8.22 7.54
N GLU A 88 6.98 8.55 6.86
CA GLU A 88 6.38 9.88 6.72
C GLU A 88 5.08 10.04 7.52
#